data_AF-A0A8A1M2E9-F1
#
_entry.id   AF-A0A8A1M2E9-F1
#
_cell.length_a   1.000
_cell.length_b   1.000
_cell.length_c   1.000
_cell.angle_alpha   90.00
_cell.angle_beta   90.00
_cell.angle_gamma   90.00
#
_symmetry.space_group_name_H-M   'P 1'
#
loop_
_entity.id
_entity.type
_entity.pdbx_description
1 polymer ?
#
loop_
_entity_poly.entity_id
_entity_poly.type
_entity_poly.pdbx_seq_one_letter_code
_entity_poly.pdbx_strand_id
1 'polypeptide(L)'
;MREKYESEKQRSKDIQDAKIKLDLLKVKRDEATRSGDTQTASDLIYYAIPDVEKRIEQLEAERARVDAELSIQPGGGGETLLADAVGPEQINEIVARWTGIPVTKLRTTEKDRLLQMESHLSKIVVGQKEAVQSVSNAIRLQRSGLSNPNSPPSFLFCGPSGTDLICLNIKKDIL
;
A
#
# COMPACT_ATOMS: atom_id res chain seq x y z
N MET A 1 1.27 -29.64 -11.11
CA MET A 1 1.67 -28.39 -10.44
C MET A 1 2.36 -27.42 -11.41
N ARG A 2 3.44 -27.82 -12.12
CA ARG A 2 4.11 -26.97 -13.12
C ARG A 2 3.20 -26.47 -14.25
N GLU A 3 2.41 -27.37 -14.84
CA GLU A 3 1.52 -27.04 -15.97
C GLU A 3 0.43 -26.00 -15.60
N LYS A 4 -0.15 -26.13 -14.40
CA LYS A 4 -1.11 -25.14 -13.88
C LYS A 4 -0.45 -23.75 -13.71
N TYR A 5 0.74 -23.71 -13.11
CA TYR A 5 1.51 -22.47 -12.94
C TYR A 5 1.90 -21.83 -14.27
N GLU A 6 2.35 -22.63 -15.24
CA GLU A 6 2.69 -22.14 -16.58
C GLU A 6 1.47 -21.58 -17.30
N SER A 7 0.30 -22.22 -17.16
CA SER A 7 -0.95 -21.73 -17.74
C SER A 7 -1.42 -20.40 -17.12
N GLU A 8 -1.31 -20.24 -15.80
CA GLU A 8 -1.62 -18.98 -15.11
C GLU A 8 -0.67 -17.86 -15.53
N LYS A 9 0.63 -18.16 -15.56
CA LYS A 9 1.66 -17.21 -15.99
C LYS A 9 1.44 -16.77 -17.45
N GLN A 10 1.06 -17.69 -18.33
CA GLN A 10 0.81 -17.36 -19.73
C GLN A 10 -0.43 -16.46 -19.86
N ARG A 11 -1.51 -16.74 -19.13
CA ARG A 11 -2.71 -15.89 -19.11
C ARG A 11 -2.40 -14.46 -18.62
N SER A 12 -1.63 -14.34 -17.55
CA SER A 12 -1.21 -13.01 -17.05
C SER A 12 -0.36 -12.26 -18.07
N LYS A 13 0.57 -12.94 -18.76
CA LYS A 13 1.35 -12.34 -19.84
C LYS A 13 0.47 -11.89 -21.00
N ASP A 14 -0.49 -12.70 -21.43
CA ASP A 14 -1.36 -12.36 -22.55
C ASP A 14 -2.20 -11.11 -22.24
N ILE A 15 -2.69 -10.96 -20.99
CA ILE A 15 -3.37 -9.74 -20.51
C ILE A 15 -2.40 -8.55 -20.51
N GLN A 16 -1.19 -8.74 -19.99
CA GLN A 16 -0.18 -7.69 -19.93
C GLN A 16 0.21 -7.20 -21.34
N ASP A 17 0.45 -8.11 -22.27
CA ASP A 17 0.79 -7.80 -23.66
C ASP A 17 -0.37 -7.07 -24.36
N ALA A 18 -1.62 -7.46 -24.09
CA ALA A 18 -2.79 -6.76 -24.59
C ALA A 18 -2.90 -5.32 -24.05
N LYS A 19 -2.62 -5.11 -22.74
CA LYS A 19 -2.57 -3.77 -22.12
C LYS A 19 -1.46 -2.90 -22.71
N ILE A 20 -0.26 -3.46 -22.91
CA ILE A 20 0.86 -2.75 -23.56
C ILE A 20 0.46 -2.34 -24.99
N LYS A 21 -0.17 -3.23 -25.76
CA LYS A 21 -0.67 -2.90 -27.11
C LYS A 21 -1.69 -1.77 -27.09
N LEU A 22 -2.61 -1.78 -26.13
CA LEU A 22 -3.60 -0.71 -25.97
C LEU A 22 -2.92 0.63 -25.67
N ASP A 23 -1.93 0.66 -24.78
CA ASP A 23 -1.18 1.88 -24.47
C ASP A 23 -0.43 2.41 -25.70
N LEU A 24 0.19 1.53 -26.49
CA LEU A 24 0.83 1.89 -27.75
C LEU A 24 -0.16 2.47 -28.76
N LEU A 25 -1.38 1.92 -28.86
CA LEU A 25 -2.42 2.46 -29.73
C LEU A 25 -2.92 3.83 -29.25
N LYS A 26 -3.05 4.04 -27.94
CA LYS A 26 -3.39 5.35 -27.37
C LYS A 26 -2.31 6.39 -27.68
N VAL A 27 -1.03 6.03 -27.54
CA VAL A 27 0.09 6.92 -27.91
C VAL A 27 0.04 7.26 -29.40
N LYS A 28 -0.17 6.27 -30.28
CA LYS A 28 -0.30 6.50 -31.73
C LYS A 28 -1.48 7.38 -32.10
N ARG A 29 -2.62 7.22 -31.41
CA ARG A 29 -3.79 8.10 -31.58
C ARG A 29 -3.43 9.54 -31.20
N ASP A 30 -2.74 9.73 -30.08
CA ASP A 30 -2.35 11.06 -29.61
C ASP A 30 -1.32 11.70 -30.55
N GLU A 31 -0.42 10.90 -31.12
CA GLU A 31 0.53 11.33 -32.16
C GLU A 31 -0.18 11.74 -33.46
N ALA A 32 -1.08 10.90 -33.98
CA ALA A 32 -1.87 11.19 -35.19
C ALA A 32 -2.74 12.46 -35.03
N THR A 33 -3.30 12.65 -33.83
CA THR A 33 -4.06 13.86 -33.50
C THR A 33 -3.17 15.11 -33.49
N ARG A 34 -1.91 15.00 -33.02
CA ARG A 34 -0.94 16.11 -33.01
C ARG A 34 -0.39 16.42 -34.40
N SER A 35 -0.17 15.40 -35.24
CA SER A 35 0.32 15.57 -36.61
C SER A 35 -0.77 16.06 -37.58
N GLY A 36 -2.04 16.00 -37.17
CA GLY A 36 -3.19 16.43 -37.98
C GLY A 36 -3.69 15.37 -38.95
N ASP A 37 -3.28 14.10 -38.78
CA ASP A 37 -3.78 12.98 -39.57
C ASP A 37 -5.11 12.47 -38.99
N THR A 38 -6.21 13.02 -39.51
CA THR A 38 -7.57 12.75 -39.04
C THR A 38 -8.10 11.39 -39.48
N GLN A 39 -7.56 10.80 -40.54
CA GLN A 39 -7.96 9.48 -41.02
C GLN A 39 -7.46 8.41 -40.06
N THR A 40 -6.15 8.37 -39.81
CA THR A 40 -5.56 7.37 -38.91
C THR A 40 -6.02 7.54 -37.46
N ALA A 41 -6.21 8.78 -36.99
CA ALA A 41 -6.79 9.05 -35.68
C ALA A 41 -8.20 8.45 -35.53
N SER A 42 -9.04 8.59 -36.57
CA SER A 42 -10.42 8.06 -36.57
C SER A 42 -10.41 6.54 -36.58
N ASP A 43 -9.56 5.91 -37.39
CA ASP A 43 -9.44 4.46 -37.45
C ASP A 43 -9.01 3.85 -36.10
N LEU A 44 -8.06 4.52 -35.42
CA LEU A 44 -7.60 4.11 -34.10
C LEU A 44 -8.69 4.25 -33.03
N ILE A 45 -9.47 5.34 -33.06
CA ILE A 45 -10.53 5.62 -32.09
C ILE A 45 -11.71 4.65 -32.22
N TYR A 46 -12.15 4.37 -33.45
CA TYR A 46 -13.41 3.64 -33.66
C TYR A 46 -13.22 2.14 -33.89
N TYR A 47 -12.05 1.68 -34.34
CA TYR A 47 -11.80 0.26 -34.61
C TYR A 47 -10.73 -0.31 -33.67
N ALA A 48 -9.48 0.14 -33.82
CA ALA A 48 -8.35 -0.56 -33.21
C ALA A 48 -8.35 -0.54 -31.66
N ILE A 49 -8.66 0.61 -31.04
CA ILE A 49 -8.70 0.72 -29.57
C ILE A 49 -9.88 -0.08 -28.99
N PRO A 50 -11.14 0.08 -29.48
CA PRO A 50 -12.28 -0.68 -28.99
C PRO A 50 -12.12 -2.20 -29.15
N ASP A 51 -11.49 -2.67 -30.23
CA ASP A 51 -11.28 -4.10 -30.44
C ASP A 51 -10.30 -4.70 -29.42
N VAL A 52 -9.22 -3.97 -29.10
CA VAL A 52 -8.26 -4.40 -28.07
C VAL A 52 -8.86 -4.29 -26.67
N GLU A 53 -9.68 -3.27 -26.38
CA GLU A 53 -10.41 -3.14 -25.12
C GLU A 53 -11.37 -4.32 -24.90
N LYS A 54 -12.19 -4.67 -25.90
CA LYS A 54 -13.05 -5.86 -25.85
C LYS A 54 -12.24 -7.14 -25.64
N ARG A 55 -11.06 -7.25 -26.27
CA ARG A 55 -10.19 -8.40 -26.08
C ARG A 55 -9.65 -8.50 -24.65
N ILE A 56 -9.29 -7.38 -24.04
CA ILE A 56 -8.87 -7.32 -22.63
C ILE A 56 -10.03 -7.72 -21.72
N GLU A 57 -11.24 -7.18 -21.93
CA GLU A 57 -12.42 -7.54 -21.15
C GLU A 57 -12.71 -9.04 -21.20
N GLN A 58 -12.59 -9.66 -22.38
CA GLN A 58 -12.74 -11.12 -22.53
C GLN A 58 -11.69 -11.90 -21.74
N LEU A 59 -10.43 -11.47 -21.80
CA LEU A 59 -9.33 -12.14 -21.09
C LEU A 59 -9.44 -11.95 -19.57
N GLU A 60 -9.86 -10.78 -19.10
CA GLU A 60 -10.11 -10.50 -17.69
C GLU A 60 -11.33 -11.26 -17.17
N ALA A 61 -12.41 -11.37 -17.96
CA ALA A 61 -13.57 -12.18 -17.61
C ALA A 61 -13.23 -13.68 -17.52
N GLU A 62 -12.41 -14.19 -18.45
CA GLU A 62 -11.92 -15.58 -18.41
C GLU A 62 -11.05 -15.82 -17.17
N ARG A 63 -10.14 -14.89 -16.85
CA ARG A 63 -9.34 -14.94 -15.62
C ARG A 63 -10.22 -14.97 -14.37
N ALA A 64 -11.20 -14.05 -14.29
CA ALA A 64 -12.10 -13.96 -13.13
C ALA A 64 -12.95 -15.23 -12.94
N ARG A 65 -13.37 -15.89 -14.03
CA ARG A 65 -14.08 -17.18 -13.97
C ARG A 65 -13.19 -18.28 -13.39
N VAL A 66 -11.95 -18.38 -13.83
CA VAL A 66 -10.99 -19.37 -13.34
C VAL A 66 -10.65 -19.12 -11.86
N ASP A 67 -10.41 -17.85 -11.49
CA ASP A 67 -10.14 -17.47 -10.10
C ASP A 67 -11.34 -17.79 -9.19
N ALA A 68 -12.57 -17.60 -9.68
CA ALA A 68 -13.80 -17.99 -8.97
C ALA A 68 -13.92 -19.51 -8.81
N GLU A 69 -13.65 -20.31 -9.85
CA GLU A 69 -13.64 -21.78 -9.77
C GLU A 69 -12.59 -22.31 -8.78
N LEU A 70 -11.42 -21.67 -8.72
CA LEU A 70 -10.35 -22.00 -7.76
C LEU A 70 -10.74 -21.66 -6.31
N SER A 71 -11.53 -20.62 -6.10
CA SER A 71 -11.99 -20.20 -4.76
C SER A 71 -13.05 -21.12 -4.13
N ILE A 72 -13.74 -21.93 -4.95
CA ILE A 72 -14.88 -22.77 -4.52
C ILE A 72 -14.42 -24.13 -3.96
N GLN A 73 -13.16 -24.56 -4.15
CA GLN A 73 -12.66 -25.81 -3.56
C GLN A 73 -12.25 -25.61 -2.09
N PRO A 74 -13.03 -26.11 -1.10
CA PRO A 74 -12.67 -26.04 0.30
C PRO A 74 -11.82 -27.27 0.62
N GLY A 75 -10.49 -27.14 0.55
CA GLY A 75 -9.61 -28.20 1.08
C GLY A 75 -8.22 -28.37 0.47
N GLY A 76 -7.84 -27.65 -0.57
CA GLY A 76 -6.45 -27.63 -1.07
C GLY A 76 -5.87 -26.24 -0.85
N GLY A 77 -4.76 -26.13 -0.13
CA GLY A 77 -4.11 -24.85 0.22
C GLY A 77 -4.07 -23.87 -0.96
N GLY A 78 -5.08 -22.99 -0.99
CA GLY A 78 -5.31 -21.98 -2.02
C GLY A 78 -4.32 -20.84 -1.88
N GLU A 79 -3.03 -21.15 -1.90
CA GLU A 79 -2.06 -20.17 -2.35
C GLU A 79 -2.36 -19.92 -3.82
N THR A 80 -2.86 -18.72 -4.10
CA THR A 80 -2.77 -18.12 -5.42
C THR A 80 -1.31 -18.23 -5.84
N LEU A 81 -0.96 -19.22 -6.67
CA LEU A 81 0.44 -19.54 -7.02
C LEU A 81 1.11 -18.35 -7.72
N LEU A 82 0.31 -17.49 -8.36
CA LEU A 82 0.62 -16.11 -8.69
C LEU A 82 -0.45 -15.16 -8.14
N ALA A 83 -0.23 -14.61 -6.95
CA ALA A 83 -0.91 -13.39 -6.53
C ALA A 83 -0.30 -12.19 -7.31
N ASP A 84 -0.82 -11.93 -8.50
CA ASP A 84 -0.47 -10.75 -9.33
C ASP A 84 -0.97 -9.43 -8.70
N ALA A 85 -1.89 -9.51 -7.74
CA ALA A 85 -2.37 -8.37 -6.99
C ALA A 85 -1.44 -8.06 -5.81
N VAL A 86 -0.95 -6.82 -5.75
CA VAL A 86 -0.18 -6.32 -4.60
C VAL A 86 -1.15 -5.96 -3.48
N GLY A 87 -1.24 -6.84 -2.48
CA GLY A 87 -2.03 -6.61 -1.27
C GLY A 87 -1.26 -5.84 -0.18
N PRO A 88 -1.95 -5.46 0.91
CA PRO A 88 -1.31 -4.78 2.04
C PRO A 88 -0.24 -5.64 2.72
N GLU A 89 -0.38 -6.97 2.68
CA GLU A 89 0.61 -7.88 3.27
C GLU A 89 1.93 -7.92 2.50
N GLN A 90 1.87 -7.94 1.17
CA GLN A 90 3.07 -7.88 0.33
C GLN A 90 3.81 -6.55 0.51
N ILE A 91 3.08 -5.44 0.64
CA ILE A 91 3.67 -4.13 0.94
C ILE A 91 4.37 -4.15 2.30
N ASN A 92 3.70 -4.68 3.33
CA ASN A 92 4.28 -4.79 4.67
C ASN A 92 5.56 -5.63 4.69
N GLU A 93 5.63 -6.72 3.92
CA GLU A 93 6.83 -7.56 3.83
C GLU A 93 8.02 -6.80 3.22
N ILE A 94 7.78 -6.05 2.14
CA ILE A 94 8.82 -5.25 1.49
C ILE A 94 9.31 -4.14 2.43
N VAL A 95 8.38 -3.43 3.08
CA VAL A 95 8.70 -2.38 4.05
C VAL A 95 9.48 -2.95 5.23
N ALA A 96 9.09 -4.12 5.75
CA ALA A 96 9.80 -4.80 6.82
C ALA A 96 11.24 -5.19 6.40
N ARG A 97 11.41 -5.71 5.18
CA ARG A 97 12.72 -6.08 4.64
C ARG A 97 13.65 -4.88 4.50
N TRP A 98 13.12 -3.73 4.09
CA TRP A 98 13.91 -2.50 3.94
C TRP A 98 14.20 -1.78 5.26
N THR A 99 13.22 -1.72 6.16
CA THR A 99 13.32 -0.96 7.41
C THR A 99 13.87 -1.78 8.57
N GLY A 100 13.84 -3.10 8.48
CA GLY A 100 14.15 -4.02 9.59
C GLY A 100 13.04 -4.12 10.64
N ILE A 101 11.93 -3.38 10.49
CA ILE A 101 10.82 -3.38 11.43
C ILE A 101 9.93 -4.61 11.15
N PRO A 102 9.63 -5.47 12.14
CA PRO A 102 8.85 -6.68 11.91
C PRO A 102 7.41 -6.37 11.47
N VAL A 103 6.86 -7.22 10.61
CA VAL A 103 5.49 -7.12 10.07
C VAL A 103 4.43 -7.07 11.19
N THR A 104 4.70 -7.72 12.33
CA THR A 104 3.83 -7.67 13.51
C THR A 104 3.63 -6.24 14.02
N LYS A 105 4.69 -5.42 14.03
CA LYS A 105 4.60 -4.00 14.39
C LYS A 105 3.84 -3.24 13.30
N LEU A 106 4.08 -3.51 12.02
CA LEU A 106 3.44 -2.81 10.89
C LEU A 106 1.93 -3.06 10.78
N ARG A 107 1.47 -4.26 11.13
CA ARG A 107 0.03 -4.62 11.12
C ARG A 107 -0.79 -3.92 12.21
N THR A 108 -0.17 -3.47 13.30
CA THR A 108 -0.89 -2.75 14.36
C THR A 108 -1.43 -1.43 13.83
N THR A 109 -2.73 -1.20 14.00
CA THR A 109 -3.35 0.04 13.55
C THR A 109 -2.77 1.24 14.31
N GLU A 110 -2.66 2.39 13.64
CA GLU A 110 -2.19 3.63 14.27
C GLU A 110 -3.04 3.99 15.51
N LYS A 111 -4.35 3.73 15.45
CA LYS A 111 -5.28 3.94 16.56
C LYS A 111 -4.90 3.13 17.80
N ASP A 112 -4.61 1.83 17.63
CA ASP A 112 -4.22 0.97 18.75
C ASP A 112 -2.88 1.42 19.37
N ARG A 113 -1.94 1.88 18.52
CA ARG A 113 -0.67 2.45 19.01
C ARG A 113 -0.89 3.72 19.84
N LEU A 114 -1.81 4.60 19.42
CA LEU A 114 -2.14 5.83 20.16
C LEU A 114 -2.83 5.55 21.50
N LEU A 115 -3.67 4.52 21.55
CA LEU A 115 -4.31 4.07 22.80
C LEU A 115 -3.26 3.52 23.78
N GLN A 116 -2.33 2.69 23.29
CA GLN A 116 -1.30 2.08 24.14
C GLN A 116 -0.08 2.98 24.40
N MET A 117 0.00 4.16 23.77
CA MET A 117 1.15 5.08 23.84
C MET A 117 1.58 5.42 25.26
N GLU A 118 0.64 5.77 26.14
CA GLU A 118 0.95 6.13 27.55
C GLU A 118 1.59 4.96 28.29
N SER A 119 1.11 3.73 28.07
CA SER A 119 1.66 2.51 28.68
C SER A 119 3.07 2.22 28.17
N HIS A 120 3.33 2.40 26.88
CA HIS A 120 4.66 2.23 26.30
C HIS A 120 5.66 3.29 26.81
N LEU A 121 5.26 4.57 26.83
CA LEU A 121 6.12 5.65 27.31
C LEU A 121 6.41 5.52 28.80
N SER A 122 5.45 5.05 29.60
CA SER A 122 5.64 4.83 31.05
C SER A 122 6.64 3.72 31.38
N LYS A 123 6.93 2.80 30.45
CA LYS A 123 7.97 1.77 30.62
C LYS A 123 9.38 2.34 30.43
N ILE A 124 9.48 3.39 29.61
CA ILE A 124 10.75 4.01 29.23
C ILE A 124 11.06 5.19 30.16
N VAL A 125 10.04 5.95 30.53
CA VAL A 125 10.16 7.15 31.37
C VAL A 125 9.72 6.82 32.79
N VAL A 126 10.68 6.81 33.72
CA VAL A 126 10.42 6.55 35.14
C VAL A 126 10.11 7.86 35.87
N GLY A 127 9.00 7.90 36.61
CA GLY A 127 8.71 8.98 37.56
C GLY A 127 8.03 10.24 36.98
N GLN A 128 7.75 10.31 35.67
CA GLN A 128 7.15 11.50 35.03
C GLN A 128 5.76 11.21 34.42
N LYS A 129 4.81 10.77 35.24
CA LYS A 129 3.47 10.36 34.77
C LYS A 129 2.69 11.51 34.12
N GLU A 130 2.73 12.70 34.73
CA GLU A 130 1.99 13.88 34.24
C GLU A 130 2.51 14.37 32.89
N ALA A 131 3.84 14.39 32.71
CA ALA A 131 4.46 14.75 31.44
C ALA A 131 4.10 13.77 30.31
N VAL A 132 4.15 12.46 30.59
CA VAL A 132 3.78 11.41 29.61
C VAL A 132 2.31 11.54 29.18
N GLN A 133 1.41 11.82 30.13
CA GLN A 133 -0.01 11.99 29.85
C GLN A 133 -0.27 13.24 29.00
N SER A 134 0.37 14.37 29.33
CA SER A 134 0.24 15.62 28.57
C SER A 134 0.70 15.47 27.12
N VAL A 135 1.87 14.84 26.90
CA VAL A 135 2.41 14.57 25.56
C VAL A 135 1.51 13.62 24.77
N SER A 136 1.05 12.54 25.40
CA SER A 136 0.18 11.55 24.74
C SER A 136 -1.16 12.18 24.32
N ASN A 137 -1.74 13.04 25.15
CA ASN A 137 -2.97 13.76 24.83
C ASN A 137 -2.80 14.74 23.67
N ALA A 138 -1.71 15.50 23.63
CA ALA A 138 -1.43 16.42 22.53
C ALA A 138 -1.24 15.68 21.19
N ILE A 139 -0.52 14.54 21.20
CA ILE A 139 -0.33 13.71 19.99
C ILE A 139 -1.67 13.10 19.54
N ARG A 140 -2.48 12.58 20.47
CA ARG A 140 -3.83 12.06 20.16
C ARG A 140 -4.71 13.15 19.54
N LEU A 141 -4.70 14.37 20.08
CA LEU A 141 -5.48 15.51 19.57
C LEU A 141 -5.08 15.92 18.14
N GLN A 142 -3.78 15.91 17.84
CA GLN A 142 -3.29 16.19 16.51
C GLN A 142 -3.67 15.09 15.52
N ARG A 143 -3.50 13.81 15.91
CA ARG A 143 -3.81 12.66 15.06
C ARG A 143 -5.30 12.44 14.86
N SER A 144 -6.14 12.89 15.78
CA SER A 144 -7.59 12.90 15.63
C SER A 144 -8.11 14.05 14.76
N GLY A 145 -7.25 14.97 14.33
CA GLY A 145 -7.63 16.14 13.52
C GLY A 145 -8.45 17.17 14.29
N LEU A 146 -8.46 17.12 15.63
CA LEU A 146 -9.14 18.11 16.48
C LEU A 146 -8.29 19.36 16.72
N SER A 147 -7.01 19.30 16.37
CA SER A 147 -6.07 20.43 16.43
C SER A 147 -5.96 21.14 15.08
N ASN A 148 -5.56 22.40 15.10
CA ASN A 148 -5.35 23.19 13.89
C ASN A 148 -4.22 22.56 13.03
N PRO A 149 -4.48 22.21 11.75
CA PRO A 149 -3.51 21.55 10.89
C PRO A 149 -2.26 22.40 10.58
N ASN A 150 -2.34 23.73 10.74
CA ASN A 150 -1.23 24.65 10.46
C ASN A 150 -0.29 24.86 11.66
N SER A 151 -0.61 24.34 12.83
CA SER A 151 0.23 24.46 14.03
C SER A 151 0.83 23.10 14.42
N PRO A 152 2.16 22.94 14.44
CA PRO A 152 2.78 21.73 14.96
C PRO A 152 2.59 21.65 16.49
N PRO A 153 2.60 20.44 17.08
CA PRO A 153 2.55 20.28 18.53
C PRO A 153 3.83 20.86 19.13
N SER A 154 3.69 21.82 20.04
CA SER A 154 4.81 22.40 20.76
C SER A 154 4.76 21.98 22.23
N PHE A 155 5.92 21.64 22.78
CA PHE A 155 6.07 21.21 24.17
C PHE A 155 7.14 22.07 24.83
N LEU A 156 6.81 22.64 25.99
CA LEU A 156 7.77 23.27 26.89
C LEU A 156 7.99 22.31 28.06
N PHE A 157 9.16 21.66 28.10
CA PHE A 157 9.55 20.85 29.24
C PHE A 157 10.33 21.72 30.24
N CYS A 158 9.81 21.85 31.46
CA CYS A 158 10.44 22.63 32.53
C CYS A 158 10.50 21.77 33.80
N GLY A 159 11.68 21.66 34.41
CA GLY A 159 11.90 20.82 35.59
C GLY A 159 13.25 21.07 36.25
N PRO A 160 13.49 20.50 37.45
CA PRO A 160 14.75 20.63 38.18
C PRO A 160 15.91 20.03 37.36
N SER A 161 17.09 20.65 37.44
CA SER A 161 18.29 20.21 36.72
C SER A 161 18.62 18.73 37.03
N GLY A 162 18.86 17.93 35.98
CA GLY A 162 19.15 16.50 36.13
C GLY A 162 17.93 15.56 36.04
N THR A 163 16.72 16.09 35.81
CA THR A 163 15.68 15.28 35.18
C THR A 163 16.12 14.99 33.75
N ASP A 164 16.12 13.72 33.33
CA ASP A 164 16.57 13.25 32.01
C ASP A 164 15.69 13.78 30.86
N LEU A 165 15.63 15.10 30.68
CA LEU A 165 14.86 15.75 29.62
C LEU A 165 15.45 15.45 28.22
N ILE A 166 16.74 15.07 28.13
CA ILE A 166 17.45 14.87 26.85
C ILE A 166 18.30 13.57 26.82
N CYS A 167 18.41 12.80 27.91
CA CYS A 167 19.26 11.58 27.96
C CYS A 167 18.48 10.25 27.96
N LEU A 168 17.32 10.18 27.31
CA LEU A 168 16.87 8.89 26.82
C LEU A 168 17.70 8.55 25.58
N ASN A 169 18.67 7.67 25.79
CA ASN A 169 19.44 7.00 24.76
C ASN A 169 18.45 6.32 23.79
N ILE A 170 18.03 7.02 22.73
CA ILE A 170 17.28 6.48 21.58
C ILE A 170 18.25 5.63 20.73
N LYS A 171 18.95 4.71 21.39
CA LYS A 171 19.72 3.63 20.78
C LYS A 171 19.23 2.34 21.42
N LYS A 172 18.05 1.87 21.00
CA LYS A 172 17.87 0.51 20.44
C LYS A 172 16.44 -0.01 20.30
N ASP A 173 15.41 0.59 20.88
CA ASP A 173 14.12 -0.13 20.98
C ASP A 173 12.99 0.33 20.04
N ILE A 174 13.31 1.10 18.98
CA ILE A 174 12.36 1.42 17.89
C ILE A 174 12.67 0.67 16.59
N LEU A 175 13.68 -0.21 16.57
CA LEU A 175 13.87 -1.19 15.49
C LEU A 175 13.11 -2.48 15.83
#